data_AF-A0AAC9HIN6-F1
#
_entry.id   AF-A0AAC9HIN6-F1
#
_cell.length_a   1.000
_cell.length_b   1.000
_cell.length_c   1.000
_cell.angle_alpha   90.00
_cell.angle_beta   90.00
_cell.angle_gamma   90.00
#
_symmetry.space_group_name_H-M   'P 1'
#
loop_
_entity.id
_entity.type
_entity.pdbx_description
1 polymer ?
#
loop_
_entity_poly.entity_id
_entity_poly.type
_entity_poly.pdbx_seq_one_letter_code
_entity_poly.pdbx_strand_id
1 'polypeptide(L)'
;MDIIYKQAENDEAILKIYYDTSAISPRDEMDNLGTMVCWHRRYDLLGDKHNYATPRDFLEDLASQVCDNNPELLNTVVENKFRNNYQLKYDATDSEWVIYQNGNRIDSYEDQEDAEYALQELKDELSNGIFDELDNNELMDIIDTGAVILPLYLYDHGGVTISTESFNDPWDSGWVGWIYVLDEDIKKEFHVDEITDEIRQKTVDILKGEVETYDMYLQGEVYGYVLEEKIKCPCCGHVQTQEIDSCWGFYGYNPKTNGIADYIPEEYQDLLDKLN
;
A
#
# COMPACT_ATOMS: atom_id res chain seq x y z
N MET A 1 27.07 -20.62 0.84
CA MET A 1 26.83 -21.94 1.46
C MET A 1 25.50 -21.78 2.14
N ASP A 2 24.49 -22.44 1.60
CA ASP A 2 23.11 -22.23 2.04
C ASP A 2 22.97 -22.77 3.46
N ILE A 3 22.46 -21.92 4.34
CA ILE A 3 22.34 -22.22 5.76
C ILE A 3 21.04 -23.01 5.93
N ILE A 4 21.16 -24.26 6.37
CA ILE A 4 20.01 -25.08 6.74
C ILE A 4 19.33 -24.42 7.94
N TYR A 5 18.07 -24.04 7.76
CA TYR A 5 17.19 -23.54 8.81
C TYR A 5 16.68 -24.70 9.67
N LYS A 6 16.11 -25.74 9.03
CA LYS A 6 15.60 -26.95 9.68
C LYS A 6 15.85 -28.18 8.82
N GLN A 7 15.94 -29.34 9.44
CA GLN A 7 15.98 -30.60 8.71
C GLN A 7 15.29 -31.74 9.46
N ALA A 8 14.76 -32.69 8.69
CA ALA A 8 14.18 -33.92 9.18
C ALA A 8 14.59 -35.09 8.29
N GLU A 9 14.66 -36.29 8.85
CA GLU A 9 14.89 -37.50 8.08
C GLU A 9 14.06 -38.67 8.62
N ASN A 10 13.70 -39.58 7.72
CA ASN A 10 13.14 -40.89 8.03
C ASN A 10 13.97 -41.98 7.33
N ASP A 11 13.47 -43.22 7.27
CA ASP A 11 14.20 -44.32 6.65
C ASP A 11 14.32 -44.19 5.11
N GLU A 12 13.46 -43.38 4.49
CA GLU A 12 13.27 -43.29 3.04
C GLU A 12 13.76 -41.96 2.46
N ALA A 13 13.72 -40.86 3.21
CA ALA A 13 14.00 -39.53 2.70
C ALA A 13 14.58 -38.56 3.75
N ILE A 14 15.06 -37.42 3.27
CA ILE A 14 15.54 -36.26 4.03
C ILE A 14 14.85 -35.01 3.48
N LEU A 15 14.26 -34.21 4.37
CA LEU A 15 13.72 -32.89 4.06
C LEU A 15 14.62 -31.83 4.70
N LYS A 16 15.15 -30.91 3.89
CA LYS A 16 15.98 -29.80 4.33
C LYS A 16 15.29 -28.49 3.98
N ILE A 17 15.18 -27.59 4.95
CA ILE A 17 14.65 -26.24 4.78
C ILE A 17 15.81 -25.27 4.87
N TYR A 18 15.87 -24.32 3.93
CA TYR A 18 16.93 -23.33 3.82
C TYR A 18 16.34 -21.93 3.88
N TYR A 19 17.14 -20.97 4.33
CA TYR A 19 16.87 -19.56 4.06
C TYR A 19 17.12 -19.28 2.57
N ASP A 20 16.16 -18.62 1.94
CA ASP A 20 16.32 -18.11 0.59
C ASP A 20 17.07 -16.76 0.63
N THR A 21 18.40 -16.86 0.67
CA THR A 21 19.27 -15.66 0.69
C THR A 21 19.34 -14.92 -0.64
N SER A 22 18.73 -15.47 -1.69
CA SER A 22 18.66 -14.87 -3.02
C SER A 22 17.23 -14.46 -3.40
N ALA A 23 16.32 -14.42 -2.42
CA ALA A 23 14.95 -14.01 -2.62
C ALA A 23 14.89 -12.62 -3.25
N ILE A 24 14.07 -12.51 -4.29
CA ILE A 24 13.78 -11.23 -4.95
C ILE A 24 12.61 -10.58 -4.21
N SER A 25 12.63 -9.26 -4.12
CA SER A 25 11.59 -8.50 -3.42
C SER A 25 10.22 -8.83 -4.01
N PRO A 26 9.19 -9.11 -3.18
CA PRO A 26 7.84 -9.32 -3.69
C PRO A 26 7.28 -8.07 -4.38
N ARG A 27 7.84 -6.87 -4.11
CA ARG A 27 7.49 -5.63 -4.82
C ARG A 27 8.07 -5.53 -6.24
N ASP A 28 9.08 -6.34 -6.57
CA ASP A 28 9.72 -6.34 -7.89
C ASP A 28 9.17 -7.44 -8.83
N GLU A 29 8.64 -8.55 -8.29
CA GLU A 29 8.24 -9.72 -9.08
C GLU A 29 6.78 -10.13 -8.98
N MET A 30 6.08 -9.79 -7.89
CA MET A 30 4.68 -10.16 -7.74
C MET A 30 3.78 -9.14 -8.44
N ASP A 31 2.67 -9.65 -8.98
CA ASP A 31 1.58 -8.82 -9.49
C ASP A 31 0.79 -8.30 -8.29
N ASN A 32 1.25 -7.18 -7.73
CA ASN A 32 0.64 -6.53 -6.58
C ASN A 32 -0.50 -5.61 -7.04
N LEU A 33 -1.62 -5.65 -6.34
CA LEU A 33 -2.73 -4.74 -6.54
C LEU A 33 -2.43 -3.35 -5.95
N GLY A 34 -1.79 -3.31 -4.78
CA GLY A 34 -1.43 -2.08 -4.10
C GLY A 34 -0.15 -1.45 -4.64
N THR A 35 -0.04 -0.13 -4.51
CA THR A 35 1.20 0.63 -4.68
C THR A 35 1.65 1.20 -3.33
N MET A 36 2.89 0.94 -2.92
CA MET A 36 3.48 1.43 -1.67
C MET A 36 4.33 2.68 -1.93
N VAL A 37 3.99 3.81 -1.31
CA VAL A 37 4.71 5.08 -1.45
C VAL A 37 5.27 5.47 -0.08
N CYS A 38 6.59 5.55 0.06
CA CYS A 38 7.25 5.67 1.36
C CYS A 38 8.35 6.74 1.38
N TRP A 39 8.43 7.48 2.49
CA TRP A 39 9.48 8.46 2.77
C TRP A 39 10.24 8.06 4.03
N HIS A 40 11.43 7.46 3.86
CA HIS A 40 12.30 7.14 5.00
C HIS A 40 13.77 7.44 4.73
N ARG A 41 14.40 8.21 5.62
CA ARG A 41 15.79 8.72 5.44
C ARG A 41 16.89 7.64 5.47
N ARG A 42 16.64 6.48 6.07
CA ARG A 42 17.64 5.39 6.17
C ARG A 42 17.35 4.22 5.22
N TYR A 43 16.12 4.15 4.70
CA TYR A 43 15.63 3.04 3.89
C TYR A 43 15.06 3.61 2.60
N ASP A 44 15.95 4.20 1.78
CA ASP A 44 15.57 4.86 0.52
C ASP A 44 14.99 3.89 -0.53
N LEU A 45 14.96 2.58 -0.25
CA LEU A 45 14.41 1.52 -1.09
C LEU A 45 13.18 0.84 -0.46
N LEU A 46 12.56 1.43 0.56
CA LEU A 46 11.34 0.90 1.16
C LEU A 46 10.14 1.20 0.25
N GLY A 47 9.35 0.19 -0.09
CA GLY A 47 8.18 0.34 -0.96
C GLY A 47 8.53 0.50 -2.43
N ASP A 48 7.60 1.04 -3.21
CA ASP A 48 7.74 1.19 -4.66
C ASP A 48 8.40 2.52 -5.02
N LYS A 49 9.03 2.56 -6.20
CA LYS A 49 9.74 3.76 -6.67
C LYS A 49 8.75 4.86 -7.03
N HIS A 50 8.97 6.06 -6.50
CA HIS A 50 8.20 7.25 -6.82
C HIS A 50 9.09 8.51 -6.88
N ASN A 51 8.51 9.61 -7.38
CA ASN A 51 9.22 10.90 -7.53
C ASN A 51 8.65 12.02 -6.64
N TYR A 52 7.66 11.72 -5.78
CA TYR A 52 7.11 12.69 -4.83
C TYR A 52 8.16 13.12 -3.80
N ALA A 53 8.46 14.41 -3.73
CA ALA A 53 9.46 14.94 -2.80
C ALA A 53 8.92 14.95 -1.37
N THR A 54 7.62 15.18 -1.21
CA THR A 54 6.94 15.19 0.08
C THR A 54 5.66 14.33 0.06
N PRO A 55 5.18 13.90 1.24
CA PRO A 55 3.87 13.28 1.39
C PRO A 55 2.73 14.14 0.83
N ARG A 56 2.87 15.48 0.90
CA ARG A 56 1.87 16.41 0.40
C ARG A 56 1.72 16.33 -1.11
N ASP A 57 2.85 16.31 -1.83
CA ASP A 57 2.87 16.21 -3.30
C ASP A 57 2.13 14.94 -3.76
N PHE A 58 2.26 13.84 -3.01
CA PHE A 58 1.55 12.59 -3.28
C PHE A 58 0.04 12.72 -3.05
N LEU A 59 -0.38 13.34 -1.94
CA LEU A 59 -1.81 13.51 -1.65
C LEU A 59 -2.50 14.40 -2.69
N GLU A 60 -1.84 15.48 -3.13
CA GLU A 60 -2.36 16.36 -4.18
C GLU A 60 -2.54 15.61 -5.50
N ASP A 61 -1.51 14.86 -5.91
CA ASP A 61 -1.54 14.08 -7.15
C ASP A 61 -2.59 12.96 -7.09
N LEU A 62 -2.69 12.23 -5.98
CA LEU A 62 -3.66 11.15 -5.83
C LEU A 62 -5.10 11.68 -5.79
N ALA A 63 -5.35 12.79 -5.09
CA ALA A 63 -6.66 13.45 -5.09
C ALA A 63 -7.03 13.94 -6.50
N SER A 64 -6.07 14.47 -7.26
CA SER A 64 -6.28 14.83 -8.66
C SER A 64 -6.67 13.62 -9.50
N GLN A 65 -5.98 12.48 -9.38
CA GLN A 65 -6.32 11.25 -10.09
C GLN A 65 -7.73 10.75 -9.76
N VAL A 66 -8.15 10.83 -8.49
CA VAL A 66 -9.52 10.49 -8.08
C VAL A 66 -10.56 11.43 -8.73
N CYS A 67 -10.27 12.73 -8.79
CA CYS A 67 -11.13 13.71 -9.44
C CYS A 67 -11.16 13.58 -10.97
N ASP A 68 -10.06 13.20 -11.61
CA ASP A 68 -10.00 12.96 -13.06
C ASP A 68 -10.94 11.82 -13.47
N ASN A 69 -11.05 10.81 -12.60
CA ASN A 69 -11.96 9.67 -12.77
C ASN A 69 -13.42 10.00 -12.35
N ASN A 70 -13.65 11.16 -11.71
CA ASN A 70 -14.96 11.63 -11.27
C ASN A 70 -15.11 13.17 -11.35
N PRO A 71 -15.40 13.74 -12.54
CA PRO A 71 -15.51 15.19 -12.72
C PRO A 71 -16.61 15.86 -11.89
N GLU A 72 -17.67 15.13 -11.52
CA GLU A 72 -18.74 15.66 -10.66
C GLU A 72 -18.25 15.91 -9.24
N LEU A 73 -17.34 15.06 -8.74
CA LEU A 73 -16.68 15.26 -7.45
C LEU A 73 -15.85 16.53 -7.45
N LEU A 74 -15.03 16.77 -8.49
CA LEU A 74 -14.22 17.98 -8.59
C LEU A 74 -15.07 19.25 -8.51
N ASN A 75 -16.16 19.30 -9.28
CA ASN A 75 -17.10 20.42 -9.23
C ASN A 75 -17.68 20.62 -7.83
N THR A 76 -18.01 19.53 -7.14
CA THR A 76 -18.55 19.56 -5.78
C THR A 76 -17.53 20.10 -4.77
N VAL A 77 -16.27 19.67 -4.87
CA VAL A 77 -15.17 20.15 -4.04
C VAL A 77 -14.97 21.65 -4.23
N VAL A 78 -14.87 22.11 -5.48
CA VAL A 78 -14.70 23.53 -5.82
C VAL A 78 -15.87 24.36 -5.30
N GLU A 79 -17.12 23.93 -5.54
CA GLU A 79 -18.33 24.60 -5.05
C GLU A 79 -18.35 24.74 -3.53
N ASN A 80 -18.02 23.66 -2.81
CA ASN A 80 -18.03 23.67 -1.35
C ASN A 80 -16.95 24.59 -0.79
N LYS A 81 -15.72 24.49 -1.30
CA LYS A 81 -14.61 25.36 -0.88
C LYS A 81 -14.91 26.82 -1.19
N PHE A 82 -15.46 27.09 -2.38
CA PHE A 82 -15.84 28.44 -2.80
C PHE A 82 -16.90 29.05 -1.89
N ARG A 83 -17.99 28.32 -1.61
CA ARG A 83 -19.09 28.80 -0.74
C ARG A 83 -18.65 29.04 0.70
N ASN A 84 -17.71 28.26 1.21
CA ASN A 84 -17.19 28.42 2.56
C ASN A 84 -16.28 29.66 2.67
N ASN A 85 -15.53 29.97 1.62
CA ASN A 85 -14.53 31.02 1.64
C ASN A 85 -15.07 32.36 1.13
N TYR A 86 -15.95 32.36 0.13
CA TYR A 86 -16.40 33.57 -0.57
C TYR A 86 -17.87 33.90 -0.32
N GLN A 87 -18.15 35.20 -0.13
CA GLN A 87 -19.52 35.70 0.04
C GLN A 87 -19.68 37.04 -0.67
N LEU A 88 -20.78 37.19 -1.42
CA LEU A 88 -21.19 38.46 -2.01
C LEU A 88 -22.34 39.06 -1.18
N LYS A 89 -22.18 40.31 -0.73
CA LYS A 89 -23.19 41.01 0.07
C LYS A 89 -23.32 42.46 -0.36
N TYR A 90 -24.56 42.96 -0.39
CA TYR A 90 -24.82 44.37 -0.62
C TYR A 90 -24.65 45.19 0.66
N ASP A 91 -23.84 46.25 0.61
CA ASP A 91 -23.68 47.25 1.66
C ASP A 91 -24.50 48.49 1.34
N ALA A 92 -25.58 48.70 2.11
CA ALA A 92 -26.47 49.84 1.93
C ALA A 92 -25.89 51.17 2.41
N THR A 93 -24.80 51.16 3.18
CA THR A 93 -24.14 52.39 3.70
C THR A 93 -23.43 53.11 2.57
N ASP A 94 -22.61 52.36 1.84
CA ASP A 94 -21.79 52.88 0.74
C ASP A 94 -22.44 52.64 -0.63
N SER A 95 -23.58 51.92 -0.67
CA SER A 95 -24.33 51.56 -1.89
C SER A 95 -23.54 50.69 -2.87
N GLU A 96 -22.74 49.76 -2.34
CA GLU A 96 -21.84 48.90 -3.11
C GLU A 96 -22.14 47.41 -2.84
N TRP A 97 -21.86 46.57 -3.83
CA TRP A 97 -21.74 45.12 -3.69
C TRP A 97 -20.33 44.76 -3.26
N VAL A 98 -20.19 44.00 -2.18
CA VAL A 98 -18.90 43.71 -1.55
C VAL A 98 -18.63 42.22 -1.54
N ILE A 99 -17.45 41.83 -2.03
CA ILE A 99 -16.95 40.46 -1.96
C ILE A 99 -16.12 40.29 -0.68
N TYR A 100 -16.45 39.25 0.07
CA TYR A 100 -15.74 38.83 1.26
C TYR A 100 -15.02 37.51 1.01
N GLN A 101 -13.77 37.40 1.45
CA GLN A 101 -13.03 36.15 1.53
C GLN A 101 -12.67 35.88 3.00
N ASN A 102 -13.08 34.74 3.54
CA ASN A 102 -12.89 34.37 4.94
C ASN A 102 -13.36 35.45 5.93
N GLY A 103 -14.46 36.13 5.58
CA GLY A 103 -15.04 37.22 6.36
C GLY A 103 -14.35 38.58 6.21
N ASN A 104 -13.25 38.69 5.46
CA ASN A 104 -12.57 39.95 5.18
C ASN A 104 -13.07 40.53 3.86
N ARG A 105 -13.36 41.84 3.83
CA ARG A 105 -13.66 42.58 2.60
C ARG A 105 -12.43 42.54 1.69
N ILE A 106 -12.56 41.97 0.50
CA ILE A 106 -11.47 41.90 -0.49
C ILE A 106 -11.71 42.82 -1.69
N ASP A 107 -12.96 43.06 -2.06
CA ASP A 107 -13.29 43.91 -3.21
C ASP A 107 -14.72 44.48 -3.15
N SER A 108 -15.02 45.46 -3.99
CA SER A 108 -16.33 46.12 -4.06
C SER A 108 -16.65 46.76 -5.40
N TYR A 109 -17.93 46.76 -5.74
CA TYR A 109 -18.46 47.18 -7.04
C TYR A 109 -19.75 47.98 -6.86
N GLU A 110 -19.96 49.01 -7.68
CA GLU A 110 -21.24 49.77 -7.67
C GLU A 110 -22.37 48.94 -8.32
N ASP A 111 -22.05 48.13 -9.32
CA ASP A 111 -23.00 47.31 -10.09
C ASP A 111 -22.97 45.83 -9.67
N GLN A 112 -24.14 45.18 -9.68
CA GLN A 112 -24.26 43.77 -9.27
C GLN A 112 -23.66 42.82 -10.30
N GLU A 113 -23.84 43.09 -11.59
CA GLU A 113 -23.36 42.23 -12.68
C GLU A 113 -21.83 42.21 -12.70
N ASP A 114 -21.20 43.37 -12.50
CA ASP A 114 -19.74 43.47 -12.36
C ASP A 114 -19.23 42.69 -11.13
N ALA A 115 -19.93 42.77 -10.00
CA ALA A 115 -19.57 42.03 -8.79
C ALA A 115 -19.70 40.51 -8.98
N GLU A 116 -20.75 40.06 -9.66
CA GLU A 116 -20.98 38.64 -9.97
C GLU A 116 -19.95 38.12 -10.97
N TYR A 117 -19.56 38.92 -11.97
CA TYR A 117 -18.49 38.58 -12.90
C TYR A 117 -17.15 38.39 -12.17
N ALA A 118 -16.76 39.36 -11.33
CA ALA A 118 -15.53 39.26 -10.52
C ALA A 118 -15.56 38.05 -9.57
N LEU A 119 -16.72 37.76 -8.96
CA LEU A 119 -16.89 36.59 -8.11
C LEU A 119 -16.72 35.28 -8.90
N GLN A 120 -17.19 35.23 -10.15
CA GLN A 120 -17.00 34.08 -11.03
C GLN A 120 -15.53 33.91 -11.43
N GLU A 121 -14.79 34.98 -11.72
CA GLU A 121 -13.35 34.89 -12.01
C GLU A 121 -12.56 34.30 -10.82
N LEU A 122 -12.87 34.72 -9.59
CA LEU A 122 -12.28 34.14 -8.38
C LEU A 122 -12.56 32.64 -8.23
N LYS A 123 -13.74 32.19 -8.67
CA LYS A 123 -14.11 30.77 -8.66
C LYS A 123 -13.33 29.97 -9.69
N ASP A 124 -13.14 30.53 -10.88
CA ASP A 124 -12.36 29.89 -11.94
C ASP A 124 -10.88 29.78 -11.54
N GLU A 125 -10.33 30.82 -10.90
CA GLU A 125 -8.98 30.78 -10.30
C GLU A 125 -8.87 29.70 -9.22
N LEU A 126 -9.82 29.65 -8.28
CA LEU A 126 -9.88 28.60 -7.26
C LEU A 126 -9.95 27.21 -7.89
N SER A 127 -10.75 27.03 -8.94
CA SER A 127 -10.89 25.74 -9.63
C SER A 127 -9.56 25.26 -10.22
N ASN A 128 -8.74 26.16 -10.76
CA ASN A 128 -7.45 25.81 -11.37
C ASN A 128 -6.38 25.45 -10.33
N GLY A 129 -6.47 26.02 -9.12
CA GLY A 129 -5.53 25.81 -8.02
C GLY A 129 -6.13 25.07 -6.82
N ILE A 130 -7.22 24.32 -7.00
CA ILE A 130 -8.03 23.83 -5.88
C ILE A 130 -7.22 22.96 -4.92
N PHE A 131 -6.37 22.07 -5.44
CA PHE A 131 -5.60 21.14 -4.61
C PHE A 131 -4.58 21.86 -3.71
N ASP A 132 -4.00 22.96 -4.16
CA ASP A 132 -3.08 23.80 -3.37
C ASP A 132 -3.80 24.47 -2.18
N GLU A 133 -5.10 24.73 -2.31
CA GLU A 133 -5.94 25.40 -1.30
C GLU A 133 -6.58 24.43 -0.28
N LEU A 134 -6.53 23.12 -0.53
CA LEU A 134 -7.06 22.09 0.36
C LEU A 134 -6.03 21.70 1.41
N ASP A 135 -6.45 21.49 2.66
CA ASP A 135 -5.56 20.89 3.66
C ASP A 135 -5.45 19.35 3.49
N ASN A 136 -4.56 18.71 4.24
CA ASN A 136 -4.34 17.27 4.10
C ASN A 136 -5.57 16.43 4.46
N ASN A 137 -6.45 16.91 5.35
CA ASN A 137 -7.66 16.17 5.69
C ASN A 137 -8.66 16.26 4.54
N GLU A 138 -8.82 17.46 3.96
CA GLU A 138 -9.68 17.64 2.78
C GLU A 138 -9.19 16.80 1.59
N LEU A 139 -7.88 16.69 1.37
CA LEU A 139 -7.32 15.81 0.34
C LEU A 139 -7.60 14.33 0.65
N MET A 140 -7.41 13.89 1.89
CA MET A 140 -7.72 12.51 2.30
C MET A 140 -9.21 12.18 2.15
N ASP A 141 -10.10 13.12 2.49
CA ASP A 141 -11.55 12.95 2.31
C ASP A 141 -11.91 12.75 0.83
N ILE A 142 -11.22 13.43 -0.09
CA ILE A 142 -11.38 13.21 -1.54
C ILE A 142 -10.85 11.82 -1.92
N ILE A 143 -9.64 11.49 -1.50
CA ILE A 143 -8.99 10.20 -1.82
C ILE A 143 -9.87 9.02 -1.36
N ASP A 144 -10.43 9.09 -0.16
CA ASP A 144 -11.28 8.03 0.42
C ASP A 144 -12.56 7.76 -0.39
N THR A 145 -12.97 8.68 -1.27
CA THR A 145 -14.15 8.49 -2.15
C THR A 145 -13.88 7.70 -3.41
N GLY A 146 -12.61 7.54 -3.82
CA GLY A 146 -12.23 6.89 -5.07
C GLY A 146 -10.97 6.02 -4.99
N ALA A 147 -10.50 5.74 -3.78
CA ALA A 147 -9.38 4.86 -3.52
C ALA A 147 -9.56 4.10 -2.19
N VAL A 148 -8.80 3.02 -2.05
CA VAL A 148 -8.50 2.40 -0.76
C VAL A 148 -7.05 2.72 -0.43
N ILE A 149 -6.84 3.42 0.68
CA ILE A 149 -5.52 3.84 1.16
C ILE A 149 -5.33 3.43 2.62
N LEU A 150 -4.18 2.83 2.94
CA LEU A 150 -3.82 2.43 4.30
C LEU A 150 -2.48 3.07 4.68
N PRO A 151 -2.33 3.58 5.91
CA PRO A 151 -1.04 4.09 6.38
C PRO A 151 -0.03 2.95 6.48
N LEU A 152 1.25 3.25 6.30
CA LEU A 152 2.36 2.35 6.56
C LEU A 152 3.21 2.88 7.70
N TYR A 153 3.52 1.99 8.63
CA TYR A 153 4.39 2.22 9.77
C TYR A 153 5.60 1.32 9.67
N LEU A 154 6.74 1.80 10.15
CA LEU A 154 7.98 1.06 10.25
C LEU A 154 8.44 1.02 11.70
N TYR A 155 9.01 -0.11 12.12
CA TYR A 155 9.70 -0.28 13.39
C TYR A 155 11.13 -0.80 13.14
N ASP A 156 12.13 -0.13 13.73
CA ASP A 156 13.57 -0.41 13.58
C ASP A 156 14.23 -0.62 14.94
N HIS A 157 14.39 -1.90 15.35
CA HIS A 157 15.07 -2.26 16.61
C HIS A 157 15.92 -3.53 16.44
N GLY A 158 16.94 -3.45 15.57
CA GLY A 158 17.84 -4.58 15.26
C GLY A 158 17.38 -5.47 14.11
N GLY A 159 16.27 -5.09 13.48
CA GLY A 159 15.65 -5.61 12.27
C GLY A 159 14.57 -4.61 11.83
N VAL A 160 14.14 -4.67 10.58
CA VAL A 160 13.10 -3.78 10.04
C VAL A 160 11.81 -4.58 9.92
N THR A 161 10.73 -4.03 10.47
CA THR A 161 9.38 -4.53 10.25
C THR A 161 8.44 -3.39 9.85
N ILE A 162 7.44 -3.70 9.04
CA ILE A 162 6.42 -2.76 8.61
C ILE A 162 5.01 -3.29 8.88
N SER A 163 4.05 -2.37 9.02
CA SER A 163 2.65 -2.72 9.24
C SER A 163 1.72 -1.62 8.76
N THR A 164 0.47 -1.97 8.49
CA THR A 164 -0.60 -0.99 8.28
C THR A 164 -1.17 -0.41 9.59
N GLU A 165 -0.70 -0.93 10.73
CA GLU A 165 -1.10 -0.51 12.07
C GLU A 165 0.09 0.05 12.83
N SER A 166 -0.17 1.03 13.70
CA SER A 166 0.90 1.63 14.52
C SER A 166 1.43 0.63 15.55
N PHE A 167 2.75 0.57 15.69
CA PHE A 167 3.42 -0.21 16.75
C PHE A 167 3.29 0.43 18.14
N ASN A 168 2.75 1.65 18.24
CA ASN A 168 2.61 2.42 19.49
C ASN A 168 3.94 2.62 20.25
N ASP A 169 5.09 2.60 19.55
CA ASP A 169 6.41 2.87 20.11
C ASP A 169 6.89 4.26 19.65
N PRO A 170 7.02 5.24 20.57
CA PRO A 170 7.40 6.61 20.21
C PRO A 170 8.89 6.80 19.86
N TRP A 171 9.73 5.79 20.09
CA TRP A 171 11.18 5.88 19.90
C TRP A 171 11.61 5.22 18.59
N ASP A 172 11.16 3.98 18.42
CA ASP A 172 11.68 3.08 17.38
C ASP A 172 10.65 2.81 16.27
N SER A 173 9.44 3.37 16.37
CA SER A 173 8.43 3.30 15.31
C SER A 173 8.02 4.67 14.77
N GLY A 174 7.58 4.69 13.53
CA GLY A 174 7.06 5.89 12.89
C GLY A 174 6.23 5.59 11.66
N TRP A 175 5.36 6.52 11.32
CA TRP A 175 4.69 6.54 10.03
C TRP A 175 5.73 6.79 8.92
N VAL A 176 5.68 6.00 7.84
CA VAL A 176 6.63 6.08 6.73
C VAL A 176 5.99 6.27 5.37
N GLY A 177 4.67 6.08 5.23
CA GLY A 177 4.04 6.17 3.92
C GLY A 177 2.63 5.63 3.86
N TRP A 178 2.23 5.21 2.67
CA TRP A 178 0.94 4.57 2.42
C TRP A 178 1.08 3.41 1.45
N ILE A 179 0.17 2.45 1.56
CA ILE A 179 -0.20 1.56 0.46
C ILE A 179 -1.57 1.96 -0.04
N TYR A 180 -1.76 2.05 -1.35
CA TYR A 180 -3.04 2.46 -1.93
C TYR A 180 -3.36 1.72 -3.23
N VAL A 181 -4.64 1.76 -3.62
CA VAL A 181 -5.12 1.37 -4.94
C VAL A 181 -6.34 2.21 -5.30
N LEU A 182 -6.42 2.65 -6.57
CA LEU A 182 -7.55 3.41 -7.10
C LEU A 182 -8.75 2.51 -7.40
N ASP A 183 -9.96 3.04 -7.26
CA ASP A 183 -11.20 2.31 -7.55
C ASP A 183 -11.24 1.74 -8.97
N GLU A 184 -10.65 2.42 -9.95
CA GLU A 184 -10.59 1.89 -11.32
C GLU A 184 -9.81 0.58 -11.41
N ASP A 185 -8.73 0.44 -10.65
CA ASP A 185 -7.89 -0.75 -10.67
C ASP A 185 -8.54 -1.87 -9.85
N ILE A 186 -9.24 -1.53 -8.75
CA ILE A 186 -10.11 -2.47 -8.03
C ILE A 186 -11.18 -3.03 -8.98
N LYS A 187 -11.87 -2.16 -9.74
CA LYS A 187 -12.90 -2.59 -10.70
C LYS A 187 -12.35 -3.52 -11.78
N LYS A 188 -11.15 -3.23 -12.28
CA LYS A 188 -10.46 -4.10 -13.26
C LYS A 188 -10.12 -5.46 -12.66
N GLU A 189 -9.52 -5.48 -11.48
CA GLU A 189 -9.08 -6.69 -10.78
C GLU A 189 -10.25 -7.63 -10.47
N PHE A 190 -11.33 -7.08 -9.91
CA PHE A 190 -12.50 -7.86 -9.53
C PHE A 190 -13.50 -8.08 -10.69
N HIS A 191 -13.25 -7.47 -11.85
CA HIS A 191 -14.13 -7.48 -13.02
C HIS A 191 -15.56 -7.01 -12.70
N VAL A 192 -15.69 -5.86 -12.03
CA VAL A 192 -16.96 -5.26 -11.60
C VAL A 192 -17.09 -3.81 -12.06
N ASP A 193 -18.33 -3.35 -12.26
CA ASP A 193 -18.61 -1.94 -12.59
C ASP A 193 -18.71 -1.04 -11.35
N GLU A 194 -19.15 -1.62 -10.22
CA GLU A 194 -19.35 -0.94 -8.93
C GLU A 194 -18.65 -1.71 -7.80
N ILE A 195 -18.06 -0.97 -6.87
CA ILE A 195 -17.37 -1.52 -5.71
C ILE A 195 -18.35 -1.56 -4.55
N THR A 196 -18.63 -2.77 -4.04
CA THR A 196 -19.42 -2.95 -2.82
C THR A 196 -18.54 -2.86 -1.58
N ASP A 197 -19.15 -2.69 -0.41
CA ASP A 197 -18.42 -2.73 0.87
C ASP A 197 -17.63 -4.05 1.05
N GLU A 198 -18.16 -5.17 0.54
CA GLU A 198 -17.48 -6.46 0.59
C GLU A 198 -16.22 -6.46 -0.28
N ILE A 199 -16.29 -5.91 -1.50
CA ILE A 199 -15.12 -5.79 -2.37
C ILE A 199 -14.11 -4.83 -1.75
N ARG A 200 -14.57 -3.70 -1.22
CA ARG A 200 -13.69 -2.73 -0.55
C ARG A 200 -12.96 -3.35 0.64
N GLN A 201 -13.65 -4.15 1.45
CA GLN A 201 -13.02 -4.88 2.56
C GLN A 201 -12.03 -5.94 2.06
N LYS A 202 -12.36 -6.68 1.00
CA LYS A 202 -11.41 -7.62 0.37
C LYS A 202 -10.17 -6.89 -0.13
N THR A 203 -10.31 -5.72 -0.74
CA THR A 203 -9.18 -4.88 -1.15
C THR A 203 -8.32 -4.51 0.06
N VAL A 204 -8.92 -4.06 1.16
CA VAL A 204 -8.18 -3.78 2.41
C VAL A 204 -7.39 -5.00 2.87
N ASP A 205 -8.01 -6.19 2.85
CA ASP A 205 -7.35 -7.44 3.26
C ASP A 205 -6.20 -7.83 2.33
N ILE A 206 -6.35 -7.61 1.00
CA ILE A 206 -5.29 -7.81 0.01
C ILE A 206 -4.12 -6.86 0.30
N LEU A 207 -4.37 -5.56 0.47
CA LEU A 207 -3.31 -4.59 0.78
C LEU A 207 -2.57 -4.94 2.07
N LYS A 208 -3.30 -5.38 3.11
CA LYS A 208 -2.68 -5.87 4.35
C LYS A 208 -1.79 -7.10 4.11
N GLY A 209 -2.24 -8.05 3.29
CA GLY A 209 -1.47 -9.23 2.92
C GLY A 209 -0.21 -8.92 2.10
N GLU A 210 -0.26 -7.92 1.22
CA GLU A 210 0.92 -7.44 0.49
C GLU A 210 1.96 -6.83 1.44
N VAL A 211 1.50 -6.04 2.41
CA VAL A 211 2.37 -5.47 3.45
C VAL A 211 2.98 -6.58 4.31
N GLU A 212 2.19 -7.58 4.71
CA GLU A 212 2.68 -8.73 5.50
C GLU A 212 3.72 -9.56 4.73
N THR A 213 3.49 -9.80 3.44
CA THR A 213 4.44 -10.52 2.59
C THR A 213 5.74 -9.74 2.42
N TYR A 214 5.65 -8.43 2.22
CA TYR A 214 6.83 -7.57 2.13
C TYR A 214 7.55 -7.43 3.49
N ASP A 215 6.82 -7.44 4.61
CA ASP A 215 7.41 -7.48 5.95
C ASP A 215 8.22 -8.77 6.18
N MET A 216 7.67 -9.94 5.81
CA MET A 216 8.40 -11.22 5.86
C MET A 216 9.69 -11.17 5.02
N TYR A 217 9.63 -10.54 3.83
CA TYR A 217 10.81 -10.30 3.01
C TYR A 217 11.87 -9.46 3.75
N LEU A 218 11.46 -8.32 4.33
CA LEU A 218 12.36 -7.40 5.05
C LEU A 218 13.02 -8.06 6.26
N GLN A 219 12.32 -8.99 6.91
CA GLN A 219 12.83 -9.79 8.03
C GLN A 219 13.71 -10.97 7.61
N GLY A 220 13.80 -11.26 6.30
CA GLY A 220 14.52 -12.41 5.76
C GLY A 220 13.81 -13.74 6.01
N GLU A 221 12.50 -13.72 6.26
CA GLU A 221 11.65 -14.90 6.43
C GLU A 221 11.22 -15.47 5.08
N VAL A 222 12.18 -15.72 4.19
CA VAL A 222 11.95 -16.39 2.91
C VAL A 222 12.72 -17.70 2.91
N TYR A 223 12.05 -18.76 2.48
CA TYR A 223 12.53 -20.12 2.61
C TYR A 223 12.40 -20.91 1.31
N GLY A 224 13.22 -21.95 1.21
CA GLY A 224 13.06 -23.03 0.23
C GLY A 224 13.25 -24.39 0.87
N TYR A 225 12.81 -25.43 0.17
CA TYR A 225 13.06 -26.81 0.57
C TYR A 225 13.85 -27.57 -0.49
N VAL A 226 14.56 -28.59 -0.02
CA VAL A 226 15.10 -29.67 -0.85
C VAL A 226 14.68 -30.98 -0.22
N LEU A 227 13.99 -31.82 -0.99
CA LEU A 227 13.57 -33.15 -0.62
C LEU A 227 14.47 -34.17 -1.33
N GLU A 228 15.09 -35.07 -0.57
CA GLU A 228 16.01 -36.08 -1.10
C GLU A 228 15.57 -37.49 -0.69
N GLU A 229 15.56 -38.45 -1.61
CA GLU A 229 15.36 -39.88 -1.30
C GLU A 229 16.67 -40.56 -0.90
N LYS A 230 16.59 -41.56 -0.03
CA LYS A 230 17.70 -42.41 0.41
C LYS A 230 17.77 -43.69 -0.42
N ILE A 231 18.75 -43.78 -1.30
CA ILE A 231 19.00 -44.95 -2.14
C ILE A 231 20.08 -45.83 -1.50
N LYS A 232 19.70 -47.05 -1.10
CA LYS A 232 20.67 -48.08 -0.67
C LYS A 232 21.27 -48.81 -1.86
N CYS A 233 22.60 -48.82 -1.99
CA CYS A 233 23.27 -49.70 -2.96
C CYS A 233 22.97 -51.16 -2.63
N PRO A 234 22.38 -51.94 -3.54
CA PRO A 234 22.18 -53.38 -3.33
C PRO A 234 23.50 -54.13 -3.14
N CYS A 235 24.61 -53.56 -3.61
CA CYS A 235 25.94 -54.15 -3.63
C CYS A 235 26.65 -54.15 -2.27
N CYS A 236 26.55 -53.07 -1.52
CA CYS A 236 27.37 -52.82 -0.33
C CYS A 236 26.59 -52.19 0.83
N GLY A 237 25.29 -51.90 0.64
CA GLY A 237 24.45 -51.25 1.65
C GLY A 237 24.76 -49.76 1.87
N HIS A 238 25.67 -49.17 1.09
CA HIS A 238 25.94 -47.74 1.14
C HIS A 238 24.69 -46.94 0.77
N VAL A 239 24.34 -45.95 1.59
CA VAL A 239 23.22 -45.05 1.34
C VAL A 239 23.74 -43.81 0.64
N GLN A 240 23.15 -43.49 -0.51
CA GLN A 240 23.31 -42.21 -1.20
C GLN A 240 21.99 -41.47 -1.14
N THR A 241 22.03 -40.14 -1.23
CA THR A 241 20.83 -39.34 -1.39
C THR A 241 20.70 -38.85 -2.82
N GLN A 242 19.48 -38.78 -3.32
CA GLN A 242 19.15 -38.19 -4.62
C GLN A 242 18.04 -37.17 -4.41
N GLU A 243 18.23 -35.96 -4.95
CA GLU A 243 17.19 -34.94 -4.93
C GLU A 243 15.97 -35.41 -5.72
N ILE A 244 14.81 -35.35 -5.07
CA ILE A 244 13.49 -35.62 -5.64
C ILE A 244 12.92 -34.31 -6.20
N ASP A 245 12.94 -33.27 -5.36
CA ASP A 245 12.30 -32.00 -5.66
C ASP A 245 12.90 -30.87 -4.82
N SER A 246 12.86 -29.66 -5.35
CA SER A 246 13.24 -28.44 -4.64
C SER A 246 12.46 -27.24 -5.15
N CYS A 247 12.04 -26.38 -4.23
CA CYS A 247 11.32 -25.15 -4.54
C CYS A 247 11.66 -24.07 -3.52
N TRP A 248 11.59 -22.81 -3.94
CA TRP A 248 12.06 -21.63 -3.21
C TRP A 248 11.01 -20.50 -3.25
N GLY A 249 11.21 -19.43 -2.48
CA GLY A 249 10.28 -18.29 -2.43
C GLY A 249 9.06 -18.48 -1.53
N PHE A 250 9.16 -19.29 -0.47
CA PHE A 250 8.09 -19.46 0.52
C PHE A 250 8.23 -18.47 1.67
N TYR A 251 7.22 -17.62 1.89
CA TYR A 251 7.24 -16.56 2.89
C TYR A 251 6.69 -17.02 4.24
N GLY A 252 7.44 -16.76 5.31
CA GLY A 252 7.09 -17.04 6.70
C GLY A 252 7.84 -18.23 7.31
N TYR A 253 8.17 -18.12 8.59
CA TYR A 253 9.08 -19.03 9.31
C TYR A 253 8.62 -20.47 9.55
N ASN A 254 7.33 -20.79 9.31
CA ASN A 254 6.75 -22.10 9.61
C ASN A 254 6.46 -22.92 8.34
N PRO A 255 7.24 -23.98 8.06
CA PRO A 255 7.07 -24.84 6.87
C PRO A 255 5.70 -25.51 6.73
N LYS A 256 4.94 -25.62 7.84
CA LYS A 256 3.60 -26.21 7.82
C LYS A 256 2.52 -25.27 7.32
N THR A 257 2.78 -23.96 7.32
CA THR A 257 1.76 -22.94 7.02
C THR A 257 2.21 -21.93 5.99
N ASN A 258 3.50 -21.91 5.61
CA ASN A 258 4.05 -21.01 4.60
C ASN A 258 3.93 -21.52 3.15
N GLY A 259 3.17 -22.61 2.94
CA GLY A 259 2.96 -23.24 1.63
C GLY A 259 3.90 -24.41 1.31
N ILE A 260 5.04 -24.58 2.00
CA ILE A 260 5.97 -25.71 1.71
C ILE A 260 5.25 -27.05 1.83
N ALA A 261 4.41 -27.23 2.85
CA ALA A 261 3.68 -28.46 3.09
C ALA A 261 2.82 -28.92 1.90
N ASP A 262 2.30 -27.99 1.08
CA ASP A 262 1.45 -28.32 -0.07
C ASP A 262 2.23 -28.96 -1.23
N TYR A 263 3.55 -28.77 -1.25
CA TYR A 263 4.46 -29.32 -2.27
C TYR A 263 5.12 -30.64 -1.83
N ILE A 264 5.09 -30.97 -0.54
CA ILE A 264 5.67 -32.23 -0.05
C ILE A 264 4.71 -33.39 -0.35
N PRO A 265 5.14 -34.46 -1.07
CA PRO A 265 4.29 -35.61 -1.33
C PRO A 265 3.75 -36.27 -0.06
N GLU A 266 2.55 -36.85 -0.12
CA GLU A 266 1.84 -37.43 1.03
C GLU A 266 2.68 -38.46 1.80
N GLU A 267 3.47 -39.26 1.09
CA GLU A 267 4.38 -40.28 1.64
C GLU A 267 5.54 -39.71 2.49
N TYR A 268 5.85 -38.43 2.34
CA TYR A 268 6.93 -37.74 3.07
C TYR A 268 6.42 -36.67 4.05
N GLN A 269 5.10 -36.50 4.20
CA GLN A 269 4.50 -35.52 5.11
C GLN A 269 4.92 -35.72 6.58
N ASP A 270 5.24 -36.97 6.98
CA ASP A 270 5.74 -37.28 8.33
C ASP A 270 7.05 -36.55 8.67
N LEU A 271 7.82 -36.13 7.66
CA LEU A 271 9.04 -35.34 7.84
C LEU A 271 8.74 -33.94 8.38
N LEU A 272 7.61 -33.32 8.00
CA LEU A 272 7.24 -31.98 8.48
C LEU A 272 7.01 -31.94 9.99
N ASP A 273 6.49 -33.04 10.56
CA ASP A 273 6.31 -33.19 12.01
C ASP A 273 7.62 -33.43 12.75
N LYS A 274 8.67 -33.86 12.03
CA LYS A 274 9.99 -34.18 12.57
C LYS A 274 11.03 -33.06 12.38
N LEU A 275 10.66 -31.95 11.75
CA LEU A 275 11.53 -30.79 11.53
C LEU A 275 11.94 -30.19 12.88
N ASN A 276 13.24 -30.28 13.19
CA ASN A 276 13.86 -29.65 14.36
C ASN A 276 14.55 -28.35 14.00
#